data_AF-A0A5C7P3N7-F1
#
_entry.id   AF-A0A5C7P3N7-F1
#
_cell.length_a   1.000
_cell.length_b   1.000
_cell.length_c   1.000
_cell.angle_alpha   90.00
_cell.angle_beta   90.00
_cell.angle_gamma   90.00
#
_symmetry.space_group_name_H-M   'P 1'
#
loop_
_entity.id
_entity.type
_entity.pdbx_description
1 polymer ?
#
loop_
_entity_poly.entity_id
_entity_poly.type
_entity_poly.pdbx_seq_one_letter_code
_entity_poly.pdbx_strand_id
1 'polypeptide(L)'
;MISVPSLQKTYDEFWSDDDAIIKPQLTGLESDKERQEKLAAWATSLRIARETGDWSGILSGNGEPTRFRLRIIPGDVARKLFDYNSNDRLAEVNALLVRAALVEIVGAHGFPDFKPTKDPDYANLGPIAPVAVTNLLDAIDRSIVNELAARVVARMTLPPK
;
A
#
# COMPACT_ATOMS: atom_id res chain seq x y z
N MET A 1 -9.64 0.45 -37.56
CA MET A 1 -8.54 0.08 -36.63
C MET A 1 -8.91 0.67 -35.28
N ILE A 2 -9.43 -0.14 -34.36
CA ILE A 2 -9.84 0.34 -33.03
C ILE A 2 -8.54 0.54 -32.26
N SER A 3 -8.14 1.80 -32.05
CA SER A 3 -7.07 2.11 -31.11
C SER A 3 -7.61 1.82 -29.71
N VAL A 4 -7.07 0.78 -29.08
CA VAL A 4 -7.19 0.59 -27.63
C VAL A 4 -6.78 1.91 -26.97
N PRO A 5 -7.55 2.43 -25.99
CA PRO A 5 -7.13 3.62 -25.27
C PRO A 5 -5.71 3.36 -24.78
N SER A 6 -4.78 4.26 -25.11
CA SER A 6 -3.43 4.22 -24.54
C SER A 6 -3.63 3.96 -23.05
N LEU A 7 -3.02 2.92 -22.50
CA LEU A 7 -2.96 2.65 -21.07
C LEU A 7 -2.63 3.98 -20.39
N GLN A 8 -3.67 4.72 -19.98
CA GLN A 8 -3.51 5.88 -19.15
C GLN A 8 -2.84 5.28 -17.94
N LYS A 9 -1.64 5.74 -17.66
CA LYS A 9 -0.91 5.41 -16.45
C LYS A 9 -1.71 6.00 -15.29
N THR A 10 -2.85 5.39 -14.98
CA THR A 10 -3.65 5.70 -13.82
C THR A 10 -2.84 5.15 -12.67
N TYR A 11 -2.19 6.08 -11.98
CA TYR A 11 -1.55 5.78 -10.72
C TYR A 11 -2.59 6.01 -9.63
N ASP A 12 -2.75 5.03 -8.76
CA ASP A 12 -3.53 5.20 -7.54
C ASP A 12 -2.59 5.72 -6.46
N GLU A 13 -3.06 6.70 -5.69
CA GLU A 13 -2.34 7.21 -4.53
C GLU A 13 -2.94 6.56 -3.27
N PHE A 14 -2.07 6.03 -2.42
CA PHE A 14 -2.42 5.44 -1.14
C PHE A 14 -1.63 6.10 -0.02
N TRP A 15 -2.28 6.39 1.10
CA TRP A 15 -1.64 6.93 2.30
C TRP A 15 -1.64 5.87 3.40
N SER A 16 -0.48 5.56 3.95
CA SER A 16 -0.28 4.51 4.95
C SER A 16 -0.53 5.01 6.37
N ASP A 17 -0.88 4.09 7.26
CA ASP A 17 -1.06 4.29 8.71
C ASP A 17 0.28 4.24 9.48
N ASP A 18 1.26 5.01 9.00
CA ASP A 18 2.62 5.05 9.54
C ASP A 18 2.73 5.84 10.87
N ASP A 19 3.95 5.96 11.39
CA ASP A 19 4.23 6.67 12.66
C ASP A 19 3.99 8.19 12.60
N ALA A 20 3.87 8.77 11.41
CA ALA A 20 3.43 10.16 11.28
C ALA A 20 1.94 10.29 11.63
N ILE A 21 1.16 9.20 11.59
CA ILE A 21 -0.27 9.21 11.94
C ILE A 21 -0.48 8.86 13.41
N ILE A 22 -1.20 9.72 14.12
CA ILE A 22 -1.61 9.53 15.51
C ILE A 22 -2.58 8.35 15.58
N LYS A 23 -2.11 7.21 16.08
CA LYS A 23 -2.93 6.01 16.37
C LYS A 23 -3.77 6.23 17.65
N PRO A 24 -4.98 5.65 17.75
CA PRO A 24 -5.86 5.87 18.89
C PRO A 24 -5.31 5.18 20.14
N GLN A 25 -5.39 5.85 21.30
CA GLN A 25 -4.99 5.23 22.56
C GLN A 25 -6.01 4.17 22.98
N LEU A 26 -5.60 2.90 22.91
CA LEU A 26 -6.44 1.75 23.28
C LEU A 26 -6.13 1.16 24.66
N THR A 27 -5.03 1.58 25.30
CA THR A 27 -4.64 1.08 26.63
C THR A 27 -5.57 1.62 27.70
N GLY A 28 -5.93 0.79 28.69
CA GLY A 28 -6.76 1.20 29.82
C GLY A 28 -8.26 1.28 29.51
N LEU A 29 -8.70 0.77 28.36
CA LEU A 29 -10.12 0.60 28.07
C LEU A 29 -10.63 -0.69 28.72
N GLU A 30 -11.70 -0.57 29.51
CA GLU A 30 -12.27 -1.69 30.29
C GLU A 30 -13.21 -2.55 29.44
N SER A 31 -13.79 -2.01 28.37
CA SER A 31 -14.70 -2.73 27.50
C SER A 31 -14.23 -2.86 26.05
N ASP A 32 -14.52 -4.02 25.44
CA ASP A 32 -14.30 -4.24 24.00
C ASP A 32 -15.13 -3.28 23.15
N LYS A 33 -16.31 -2.88 23.64
CA LYS A 33 -17.19 -1.93 22.96
C LYS A 33 -16.52 -0.56 22.82
N GLU A 34 -15.95 -0.01 23.89
CA GLU A 34 -15.23 1.27 23.85
C GLU A 34 -14.00 1.20 22.93
N ARG A 35 -13.31 0.05 22.91
CA ARG A 35 -12.19 -0.18 22.00
C ARG A 35 -12.64 -0.11 20.55
N GLN A 36 -13.74 -0.77 20.21
CA GLN A 36 -14.30 -0.76 18.86
C GLN A 36 -14.80 0.64 18.45
N GLU A 37 -15.46 1.36 19.36
CA GLU A 37 -15.93 2.73 19.09
C GLU A 37 -14.77 3.69 18.82
N LYS A 38 -13.69 3.65 19.62
CA LYS A 38 -12.50 4.46 19.36
C LYS A 38 -11.81 4.11 18.04
N LEU A 39 -11.71 2.82 17.72
CA LEU A 39 -11.15 2.36 16.45
C LEU A 39 -12.00 2.84 15.25
N ALA A 40 -13.32 2.75 15.35
CA ALA A 40 -14.23 3.19 14.30
C ALA A 40 -14.20 4.72 14.09
N ALA A 41 -14.14 5.49 15.18
CA ALA A 41 -13.98 6.94 15.11
C ALA A 41 -12.66 7.32 14.43
N TRP A 42 -11.56 6.70 14.85
CA TRP A 42 -10.25 6.91 14.24
C TRP A 42 -10.22 6.54 12.76
N ALA A 43 -10.75 5.37 12.39
CA ALA A 43 -10.86 4.93 11.00
C ALA A 43 -11.68 5.93 10.14
N THR A 44 -12.70 6.55 10.73
CA THR A 44 -13.50 7.59 10.07
C THR A 44 -12.67 8.86 9.83
N SER A 45 -11.93 9.35 10.83
CA SER A 45 -11.05 10.52 10.68
C SER A 45 -10.00 10.29 9.60
N LEU A 46 -9.38 9.11 9.60
CA LEU A 46 -8.40 8.70 8.61
C LEU A 46 -8.99 8.66 7.19
N ARG A 47 -10.21 8.14 7.03
CA ARG A 47 -10.92 8.14 5.73
C ARG A 47 -11.18 9.57 5.25
N ILE A 48 -11.66 10.46 6.14
CA ILE A 48 -11.90 11.87 5.81
C ILE A 48 -10.60 12.54 5.35
N ALA A 49 -9.51 12.37 6.10
CA ALA A 49 -8.21 12.94 5.73
C ALA A 49 -7.71 12.47 4.36
N ARG A 50 -7.90 11.18 4.04
CA ARG A 50 -7.59 10.62 2.71
C ARG A 50 -8.45 11.22 1.59
N GLU A 51 -9.72 11.52 1.87
CA GLU A 51 -10.67 12.07 0.88
C GLU A 51 -10.48 13.57 0.66
N THR A 52 -10.18 14.33 1.73
CA THR A 52 -10.07 15.79 1.69
C THR A 52 -8.64 16.28 1.48
N GLY A 53 -7.64 15.44 1.78
CA GLY A 53 -6.24 15.84 1.86
C GLY A 53 -5.90 16.69 3.10
N ASP A 54 -6.84 16.87 4.04
CA ASP A 54 -6.59 17.56 5.30
C ASP A 54 -6.16 16.57 6.38
N TRP A 55 -4.87 16.58 6.69
CA TRP A 55 -4.22 15.68 7.64
C TRP A 55 -3.97 16.32 9.01
N SER A 56 -4.29 17.61 9.18
CA SER A 56 -3.90 18.43 10.33
C SER A 56 -4.36 17.85 11.69
N GLY A 57 -5.50 17.15 11.71
CA GLY A 57 -6.07 16.55 12.91
C GLY A 57 -5.54 15.16 13.27
N ILE A 58 -4.75 14.52 12.40
CA ILE A 58 -4.30 13.13 12.59
C ILE A 58 -2.78 12.94 12.47
N LEU A 59 -2.02 13.98 12.13
CA LEU A 59 -0.57 13.92 12.06
C LEU A 59 0.09 14.22 13.40
N SER A 60 1.20 13.54 13.68
CA SER A 60 2.08 13.83 14.81
C SER A 60 2.89 15.11 14.51
N GLY A 61 2.41 16.24 15.01
CA GLY A 61 3.08 17.53 14.85
C GLY A 61 3.14 17.99 13.39
N ASN A 62 4.35 18.26 12.88
CA ASN A 62 4.61 18.70 11.51
C ASN A 62 4.98 17.54 10.56
N GLY A 63 4.65 16.29 10.91
CA GLY A 63 4.93 15.14 10.04
C GLY A 63 4.17 15.21 8.71
N GLU A 64 4.69 14.57 7.66
CA GLU A 64 3.96 14.35 6.41
C GLU A 64 3.52 12.88 6.33
N PRO A 65 2.29 12.58 5.87
CA PRO A 65 1.85 11.20 5.74
C PRO A 65 2.62 10.53 4.60
N THR A 66 3.02 9.27 4.77
CA THR A 66 3.63 8.54 3.66
C THR A 66 2.58 8.26 2.59
N ARG A 67 2.88 8.71 1.38
CA ARG A 67 2.10 8.48 0.17
C ARG A 67 2.81 7.53 -0.77
N PHE A 68 2.09 6.49 -1.19
CA PHE A 68 2.51 5.47 -2.13
C PHE A 68 1.82 5.69 -3.46
N ARG A 69 2.59 5.72 -4.54
CA ARG A 69 2.07 5.73 -5.90
C ARG A 69 2.11 4.32 -6.48
N LEU A 70 0.94 3.78 -6.78
CA LEU A 70 0.76 2.41 -7.27
C LEU A 70 0.29 2.44 -8.72
N ARG A 71 0.89 1.62 -9.58
CA ARG A 71 0.40 1.34 -10.93
C ARG A 71 -0.50 0.12 -10.93
N ILE A 72 -1.38 0.04 -11.92
CA ILE A 72 -2.12 -1.18 -12.22
C ILE A 72 -1.15 -2.27 -12.68
N ILE A 73 -1.24 -3.45 -12.06
CA ILE A 73 -0.48 -4.64 -12.48
C ILE A 73 -1.12 -5.24 -13.74
N PRO A 74 -0.35 -5.51 -14.81
CA PRO A 74 -0.86 -6.21 -15.99
C PRO A 74 -1.48 -7.58 -15.66
N GLY A 75 -2.56 -7.94 -16.36
CA GLY A 75 -3.33 -9.17 -16.05
C GLY A 75 -2.56 -10.49 -16.23
N ASP A 76 -1.48 -10.51 -17.00
CA ASP A 76 -0.58 -11.66 -17.13
C ASP A 76 0.39 -11.76 -15.94
N VAL A 77 0.91 -10.63 -15.45
CA VAL A 77 1.73 -10.54 -14.22
C VAL A 77 0.90 -10.90 -13.01
N ALA A 78 -0.34 -10.40 -12.94
CA ALA A 78 -1.32 -10.73 -11.92
C ALA A 78 -1.55 -12.23 -11.77
N ARG A 79 -1.81 -12.94 -12.88
CA ARG A 79 -2.01 -14.39 -12.88
C ARG A 79 -0.80 -15.14 -12.31
N LYS A 80 0.40 -14.77 -12.75
CA LYS A 80 1.65 -15.35 -12.22
C LYS A 80 1.79 -15.12 -10.70
N LEU A 81 1.44 -13.94 -10.20
CA LEU A 81 1.45 -13.62 -8.77
C LEU A 81 0.46 -14.49 -7.98
N PHE A 82 -0.74 -14.72 -8.52
CA PHE A 82 -1.72 -15.62 -7.89
C PHE A 82 -1.30 -17.09 -7.93
N ASP A 83 -0.60 -17.52 -8.99
CA ASP A 83 -0.05 -18.87 -9.05
C ASP A 83 0.98 -19.12 -7.91
N TYR A 84 1.77 -18.10 -7.54
CA TYR A 84 2.66 -18.19 -6.38
C TYR A 84 1.91 -18.32 -5.03
N ASN A 85 0.69 -17.77 -4.93
CA ASN A 85 -0.13 -17.84 -3.71
C ASN A 85 -0.65 -19.25 -3.39
N SER A 86 -0.67 -20.16 -4.38
CA SER A 86 -1.06 -21.56 -4.17
C SER A 86 -0.10 -22.34 -3.25
N ASN A 87 1.04 -21.77 -2.86
CA ASN A 87 2.07 -22.39 -2.03
C ASN A 87 2.05 -21.95 -0.54
N ASP A 88 0.94 -21.39 -0.03
CA ASP A 88 0.79 -20.90 1.36
C ASP A 88 1.80 -19.79 1.78
N ARG A 89 2.34 -19.04 0.81
CA ARG A 89 3.31 -17.97 1.06
C ARG A 89 2.69 -16.57 1.00
N LEU A 90 1.60 -16.36 1.74
CA LEU A 90 0.81 -15.13 1.66
C LEU A 90 1.64 -13.85 1.86
N ALA A 91 2.55 -13.85 2.83
CA ALA A 91 3.42 -12.69 3.10
C ALA A 91 4.37 -12.39 1.93
N GLU A 92 4.95 -13.42 1.32
CA GLU A 92 5.83 -13.29 0.14
C GLU A 92 5.03 -12.75 -1.06
N VAL A 93 3.81 -13.25 -1.27
CA VAL A 93 2.92 -12.78 -2.34
C VAL A 93 2.50 -11.33 -2.13
N ASN A 94 2.16 -10.94 -0.90
CA ASN A 94 1.82 -9.55 -0.58
C ASN A 94 3.01 -8.62 -0.88
N ALA A 95 4.22 -9.01 -0.47
CA ALA A 95 5.43 -8.26 -0.80
C ALA A 95 5.64 -8.15 -2.31
N LEU A 96 5.44 -9.23 -3.07
CA LEU A 96 5.57 -9.22 -4.53
C LEU A 96 4.50 -8.36 -5.23
N LEU A 97 3.25 -8.38 -4.76
CA LEU A 97 2.17 -7.52 -5.25
C LEU A 97 2.53 -6.05 -5.07
N VAL A 98 3.00 -5.68 -3.87
CA VAL A 98 3.44 -4.32 -3.57
C VAL A 98 4.61 -3.95 -4.48
N ARG A 99 5.65 -4.79 -4.59
CA ARG A 99 6.81 -4.51 -5.44
C ARG A 99 6.45 -4.39 -6.91
N ALA A 100 5.47 -5.16 -7.39
CA ALA A 100 5.02 -5.09 -8.78
C ALA A 100 4.20 -3.81 -9.07
N ALA A 101 3.43 -3.32 -8.09
CA ALA A 101 2.59 -2.13 -8.23
C ALA A 101 3.32 -0.83 -7.86
N LEU A 102 4.30 -0.86 -6.97
CA LEU A 102 4.86 0.36 -6.39
C LEU A 102 5.80 1.09 -7.35
N VAL A 103 5.57 2.39 -7.50
CA VAL A 103 6.29 3.27 -8.43
C VAL A 103 7.04 4.37 -7.70
N GLU A 104 6.46 4.90 -6.64
CA GLU A 104 7.02 6.03 -5.88
C GLU A 104 6.54 6.00 -4.44
N ILE A 105 7.38 6.48 -3.52
CA ILE A 105 7.03 6.73 -2.12
C ILE A 105 7.39 8.19 -1.82
N VAL A 106 6.46 8.96 -1.26
CA VAL A 106 6.61 10.38 -0.92
C VAL A 106 6.29 10.57 0.56
N GLY A 107 6.99 11.46 1.25
CA GLY A 107 6.72 11.80 2.67
C GLY A 107 7.36 10.85 3.68
N ALA A 108 7.94 9.72 3.26
CA ALA A 108 8.65 8.82 4.17
C ALA A 108 10.13 9.20 4.30
N HIS A 109 10.50 9.84 5.42
CA HIS A 109 11.89 10.11 5.75
C HIS A 109 12.71 8.80 5.83
N GLY A 110 13.76 8.69 5.03
CA GLY A 110 14.66 7.53 5.03
C GLY A 110 14.42 6.50 3.92
N PHE A 111 13.38 6.66 3.09
CA PHE A 111 13.28 5.86 1.86
C PHE A 111 14.19 6.43 0.77
N PRO A 112 15.08 5.61 0.18
CA PRO A 112 15.82 6.03 -0.99
C PRO A 112 14.88 6.07 -2.20
N ASP A 113 15.16 7.01 -3.12
CA ASP A 113 14.63 6.91 -4.48
C ASP A 113 14.99 5.53 -5.04
N PHE A 114 14.00 4.84 -5.59
CA PHE A 114 14.20 3.55 -6.23
C PHE A 114 13.70 3.57 -7.66
N LYS A 115 14.26 2.68 -8.48
CA LYS A 115 13.76 2.40 -9.82
C LYS A 115 13.38 0.93 -9.89
N PRO A 116 12.21 0.58 -10.43
CA PRO A 116 11.87 -0.82 -10.66
C PRO A 116 12.90 -1.49 -11.57
N THR A 117 13.43 -2.63 -11.14
CA THR A 117 14.45 -3.42 -11.85
C THR A 117 13.98 -4.85 -12.03
N LYS A 118 14.59 -5.58 -12.97
CA LYS A 118 14.36 -7.03 -13.07
C LYS A 118 14.96 -7.72 -11.84
N ASP A 119 14.15 -8.50 -11.16
CA ASP A 119 14.58 -9.37 -10.07
C ASP A 119 14.95 -10.75 -10.63
N PRO A 120 16.16 -11.28 -10.39
CA PRO A 120 16.55 -12.62 -10.84
C PRO A 120 15.61 -13.73 -10.36
N ASP A 121 15.13 -13.65 -9.12
CA ASP A 121 14.28 -14.68 -8.51
C ASP A 121 12.85 -14.65 -9.07
N TYR A 122 12.45 -13.51 -9.66
CA TYR A 122 11.12 -13.29 -10.22
C TYR A 122 11.18 -12.66 -11.62
N ALA A 123 12.12 -13.12 -12.46
CA ALA A 123 12.39 -12.53 -13.77
C ALA A 123 11.15 -12.53 -14.70
N ASN A 124 10.20 -13.43 -14.47
CA ASN A 124 8.95 -13.56 -15.22
C ASN A 124 7.89 -12.50 -14.91
N LEU A 125 8.09 -11.67 -13.87
CA LEU A 125 7.20 -10.57 -13.48
C LEU A 125 7.57 -9.22 -14.15
N GLY A 126 8.74 -9.15 -14.78
CA GLY A 126 9.27 -7.90 -15.33
C GLY A 126 9.89 -6.99 -14.26
N PRO A 127 10.05 -5.68 -14.54
CA PRO A 127 10.61 -4.75 -13.56
C PRO A 127 9.68 -4.52 -12.36
N ILE A 128 10.20 -4.74 -11.16
CA ILE A 128 9.52 -4.58 -9.86
C ILE A 128 10.40 -3.77 -8.89
N ALA A 129 9.81 -3.19 -7.85
CA ALA A 129 10.57 -2.48 -6.83
C ALA A 129 11.60 -3.42 -6.14
N PRO A 130 12.76 -2.91 -5.69
CA PRO A 130 13.74 -3.70 -4.95
C PRO A 130 13.16 -4.30 -3.67
N VAL A 131 13.62 -5.50 -3.27
CA VAL A 131 13.21 -6.15 -2.01
C VAL A 131 13.49 -5.28 -0.78
N ALA A 132 14.53 -4.45 -0.84
CA ALA A 132 14.86 -3.50 0.21
C ALA A 132 13.70 -2.54 0.54
N VAL A 133 12.83 -2.23 -0.43
CA VAL A 133 11.67 -1.36 -0.20
C VAL A 133 10.65 -2.01 0.73
N THR A 134 10.26 -3.27 0.46
CA THR A 134 9.33 -3.98 1.35
C THR A 134 9.94 -4.29 2.71
N ASN A 135 11.25 -4.59 2.76
CA ASN A 135 11.95 -4.77 4.04
C ASN A 135 11.95 -3.49 4.89
N LEU A 136 12.11 -2.31 4.28
CA LEU A 136 12.02 -1.03 4.98
C LEU A 136 10.59 -0.75 5.45
N LEU A 137 9.58 -1.05 4.63
CA LEU A 137 8.17 -0.91 5.03
C LEU A 137 7.83 -1.81 6.22
N ASP A 138 8.25 -3.08 6.18
CA ASP A 138 8.05 -4.03 7.28
C ASP A 138 8.79 -3.64 8.56
N ALA A 139 9.91 -2.92 8.43
CA ALA A 139 10.68 -2.41 9.57
C ALA A 139 10.00 -1.20 10.25
N ILE A 140 9.22 -0.42 9.49
CA ILE A 140 8.41 0.68 10.03
C ILE A 140 7.15 0.09 10.67
N ASP A 141 6.32 -0.58 9.87
CA ASP A 141 5.16 -1.31 10.36
C ASP A 141 4.80 -2.43 9.36
N ARG A 142 4.74 -3.66 9.87
CA ARG A 142 4.38 -4.86 9.09
C ARG A 142 2.97 -4.81 8.52
N SER A 143 2.09 -3.94 9.02
CA SER A 143 0.75 -3.78 8.45
C SER A 143 0.78 -3.12 7.07
N ILE A 144 1.78 -2.27 6.79
CA ILE A 144 1.83 -1.42 5.59
C ILE A 144 1.85 -2.26 4.31
N VAL A 145 2.68 -3.30 4.26
CA VAL A 145 2.78 -4.19 3.10
C VAL A 145 1.44 -4.92 2.86
N ASN A 146 0.78 -5.35 3.93
CA ASN A 146 -0.52 -6.03 3.83
C ASN A 146 -1.64 -5.08 3.37
N GLU A 147 -1.67 -3.87 3.89
CA GLU A 147 -2.62 -2.83 3.49
C GLU A 147 -2.45 -2.47 2.01
N LEU A 148 -1.21 -2.21 1.57
CA LEU A 148 -0.89 -1.95 0.18
C LEU A 148 -1.28 -3.12 -0.73
N ALA A 149 -0.95 -4.35 -0.35
CA ALA A 149 -1.30 -5.54 -1.12
C ALA A 149 -2.83 -5.68 -1.27
N ALA A 150 -3.60 -5.47 -0.20
CA ALA A 150 -5.06 -5.50 -0.25
C ALA A 150 -5.63 -4.44 -1.23
N ARG A 151 -5.02 -3.25 -1.28
CA ARG A 151 -5.41 -2.19 -2.22
C ARG A 151 -5.09 -2.55 -3.66
N VAL A 152 -3.91 -3.11 -3.91
CA VAL A 152 -3.51 -3.61 -5.23
C VAL A 152 -4.50 -4.67 -5.71
N VAL A 153 -4.85 -5.64 -4.87
CA VAL A 153 -5.82 -6.69 -5.20
C VAL A 153 -7.20 -6.10 -5.48
N ALA A 154 -7.70 -5.21 -4.62
CA ALA A 154 -9.00 -4.56 -4.81
C ALA A 154 -9.06 -3.80 -6.15
N ARG A 155 -7.95 -3.18 -6.57
CA ARG A 155 -7.90 -2.48 -7.86
C ARG A 155 -7.90 -3.42 -9.05
N MET A 156 -7.27 -4.58 -8.92
CA MET A 156 -7.22 -5.60 -9.97
C MET A 156 -8.58 -6.29 -10.18
N THR A 157 -9.40 -6.38 -9.14
CA THR A 157 -10.71 -7.06 -9.19
C THR A 157 -11.86 -6.12 -9.50
N LEU A 158 -11.73 -4.82 -9.25
CA LEU A 158 -12.74 -3.82 -9.56
C LEU A 158 -12.56 -3.26 -10.99
N PRO A 159 -13.64 -3.13 -11.79
CA PRO A 159 -13.54 -2.51 -13.11
C PRO A 159 -13.02 -1.07 -12.99
N PRO A 160 -12.26 -0.57 -13.99
CA PRO A 160 -11.87 0.84 -14.01
C PRO A 160 -13.14 1.70 -13.97
N LYS A 161 -13.22 2.60 -12.98
CA LYS A 161 -14.21 3.68 -12.95
C LYS A 161 -13.80 4.75 -13.95
#